data_AF-A0A924P1G4-F1
#
_entry.id   AF-A0A924P1G4-F1
#
_cell.length_a   1.000
_cell.length_b   1.000
_cell.length_c   1.000
_cell.angle_alpha   90.00
_cell.angle_beta   90.00
_cell.angle_gamma   90.00
#
_symmetry.space_group_name_H-M   'P 1'
#
loop_
_entity.id
_entity.type
_entity.pdbx_description
1 polymer ?
#
loop_
_entity_poly.entity_id
_entity_poly.type
_entity_poly.pdbx_seq_one_letter_code
_entity_poly.pdbx_strand_id
1 'polypeptide(L)' 'MPRIPFTLSFLPLMFAALHAPLSAQTPPMAPDIPAEKFETTMPNADYVKRVVMVPMRDGVKLY' A
#
# COMPACT_ATOMS: atom_id res chain seq x y z
N MET A 1 -1.21 29.20 37.02
CA MET A 1 -1.47 28.94 35.59
C MET A 1 -0.37 29.62 34.77
N PRO A 2 0.67 28.90 34.31
CA PRO A 2 1.69 29.49 33.45
C PRO A 2 1.14 29.61 32.02
N ARG A 3 1.23 30.80 31.42
CA ARG A 3 0.87 31.04 30.02
C ARG A 3 2.14 30.96 29.21
N ILE A 4 2.33 29.85 28.48
CA ILE A 4 3.48 29.62 27.61
C ILE A 4 3.26 30.45 26.32
N PRO A 5 4.10 31.45 26.00
CA PRO A 5 3.97 32.17 24.74
C PRO A 5 4.55 31.29 23.63
N PHE A 6 3.68 30.71 22.81
CA PHE A 6 4.07 29.98 21.60
C PHE A 6 4.68 30.99 20.61
N THR A 7 6.00 31.08 20.60
CA THR A 7 6.76 31.94 19.70
C THR A 7 6.67 31.39 18.27
N LEU A 8 6.29 32.26 17.33
CA LEU A 8 6.16 32.02 15.88
C LEU A 8 7.44 31.47 15.19
N SER A 9 8.55 31.35 15.91
CA SER A 9 9.86 30.94 15.39
C SER A 9 9.98 29.45 15.05
N PHE A 10 9.04 28.60 15.47
CA PHE A 10 9.03 27.16 15.14
C PHE A 10 8.28 26.82 13.84
N LEU A 11 7.60 27.79 13.23
CA LEU A 11 6.83 27.60 12.00
C LEU A 11 7.65 27.07 10.79
N PRO A 12 8.89 27.55 10.50
CA PRO A 12 9.63 27.04 9.35
C PRO A 12 10.14 25.60 9.55
N LEU A 13 10.44 25.21 10.80
CA LEU A 13 10.87 23.84 11.12
C LEU A 13 9.73 22.84 10.98
N MET A 14 8.50 23.25 11.34
CA MET A 14 7.31 22.45 11.09
C MET A 14 7.01 22.28 9.60
N PHE A 15 7.18 23.34 8.79
CA PHE A 15 6.89 23.26 7.35
C PHE A 15 7.88 22.36 6.59
N ALA A 16 9.15 22.33 7.01
CA ALA A 16 10.15 21.41 6.46
C ALA A 16 9.80 19.94 6.71
N ALA A 17 9.18 19.60 7.84
CA ALA A 17 8.80 18.24 8.20
C ALA A 17 7.62 17.66 7.38
N LEU A 18 6.90 18.48 6.59
CA LEU A 18 5.82 18.02 5.73
C LEU A 18 6.28 17.55 4.34
N HIS A 19 7.58 17.63 4.02
CA HIS A 19 8.10 17.13 2.74
C HIS A 19 8.21 15.61 2.75
N ALA A 20 7.06 14.92 2.69
CA ALA A 20 7.01 13.50 2.39
C ALA A 20 7.36 13.27 0.91
N PRO A 21 8.21 12.29 0.57
CA PRO A 21 8.46 11.95 -0.82
C PRO A 21 7.16 11.50 -1.50
N LEU A 22 6.84 12.12 -2.64
CA LEU A 22 5.69 11.78 -3.45
C LEU A 22 5.98 10.49 -4.25
N SER A 23 5.83 9.34 -3.60
CA SER A 23 5.99 8.02 -4.20
C SER A 23 4.80 7.65 -5.10
N ALA A 24 4.67 8.32 -6.26
CA ALA A 24 3.62 8.01 -7.25
C ALA A 24 3.96 8.43 -8.70
N GLN A 25 5.21 8.81 -9.01
CA GLN A 25 5.55 9.24 -10.37
C GLN A 25 5.74 8.04 -11.30
N THR A 26 4.84 7.89 -12.28
CA THR A 26 5.00 6.93 -13.38
C THR A 26 5.93 7.51 -14.44
N PRO A 27 7.09 6.91 -14.74
CA PRO A 27 7.94 7.38 -15.83
C PRO A 27 7.23 7.19 -17.18
N PRO A 28 7.48 8.07 -18.18
CA PRO A 28 6.81 8.01 -19.48
C PRO A 28 7.11 6.74 -20.30
N MET A 29 8.12 5.97 -19.91
CA MET A 29 8.48 4.67 -20.50
C MET A 29 8.27 3.51 -19.51
N ALA A 30 7.45 3.69 -18.46
CA ALA A 30 7.06 2.59 -17.59
C ALA A 30 6.36 1.50 -18.42
N PRO A 31 6.71 0.21 -18.25
CA PRO A 31 5.94 -0.87 -18.86
C PRO A 31 4.48 -0.85 -18.39
N ASP A 32 3.53 -0.97 -19.32
CA ASP A 32 2.09 -0.96 -19.00
C ASP A 32 1.65 -2.21 -18.21
N ILE A 33 2.38 -3.32 -18.36
CA ILE A 33 2.14 -4.55 -17.61
C ILE A 33 3.13 -4.58 -16.44
N PRO A 34 2.65 -4.59 -15.19
CA PRO A 34 3.55 -4.67 -14.04
C PRO A 34 4.32 -6.00 -14.06
N ALA A 35 5.60 -5.95 -13.68
CA ALA A 35 6.39 -7.16 -13.47
C ALA A 35 5.88 -7.97 -12.25
N GLU A 36 5.21 -7.29 -11.32
CA GLU A 36 4.55 -7.89 -10.16
C GLU A 36 3.18 -8.45 -10.53
N LYS A 37 2.72 -9.45 -9.76
CA LYS A 37 1.38 -10.00 -9.96
C LYS A 37 0.33 -8.94 -9.65
N PHE A 38 -0.61 -8.77 -10.58
CA PHE A 38 -1.77 -7.94 -10.36
C PHE A 38 -2.81 -8.70 -9.51
N GLU A 39 -3.11 -8.18 -8.32
CA GLU A 39 -4.15 -8.73 -7.45
C GLU A 39 -5.46 -7.97 -7.66
N THR A 40 -6.50 -8.69 -8.11
CA THR A 40 -7.84 -8.11 -8.29
C THR A 40 -8.54 -7.99 -6.94
N THR A 41 -8.78 -6.76 -6.49
CA THR A 41 -9.63 -6.53 -5.31
C THR A 41 -11.08 -6.52 -5.77
N MET A 42 -11.90 -7.45 -5.28
CA MET A 42 -13.34 -7.51 -5.53
C MET A 42 -14.11 -7.06 -4.28
N PRO A 43 -14.22 -5.73 -4.02
CA PRO A 43 -14.75 -5.21 -2.75
C PRO A 43 -16.24 -5.48 -2.53
N ASN A 44 -16.98 -5.82 -3.58
CA ASN A 44 -18.41 -6.11 -3.57
C ASN A 44 -18.73 -7.59 -3.88
N ALA A 45 -17.74 -8.48 -3.79
CA ALA A 45 -18.02 -9.90 -3.94
C ALA A 45 -18.71 -10.43 -2.68
N ASP A 46 -19.83 -11.13 -2.85
CA ASP A 46 -20.53 -11.83 -1.77
C ASP A 46 -19.84 -13.16 -1.37
N TYR A 47 -18.64 -13.41 -1.88
CA TYR A 47 -17.89 -14.64 -1.67
C TYR A 47 -16.39 -14.38 -1.54
N VAL A 48 -15.69 -15.32 -0.91
CA VAL A 48 -14.22 -15.30 -0.80
C VAL A 48 -13.63 -16.40 -1.67
N LYS A 49 -12.85 -16.01 -2.68
CA LYS A 49 -12.10 -16.97 -3.50
C LYS A 49 -10.93 -17.55 -2.72
N ARG A 50 -10.90 -18.87 -2.53
CA ARG A 50 -9.75 -19.60 -1.97
C ARG A 50 -9.23 -20.59 -3.01
N VAL A 51 -7.92 -20.59 -3.18
CA VAL A 51 -7.22 -21.53 -4.05
C VAL A 51 -6.32 -22.36 -3.15
N VAL A 52 -6.58 -23.67 -3.08
CA VAL A 52 -5.85 -24.59 -2.20
C VAL A 52 -5.53 -25.85 -2.98
N MET A 53 -4.27 -26.26 -2.91
CA MET A 53 -3.82 -27.53 -3.46
C MET A 53 -4.18 -28.66 -2.50
N VAL A 54 -5.37 -29.24 -2.65
CA VAL A 54 -5.91 -30.26 -1.74
C VAL A 54 -5.13 -31.58 -1.92
N PRO A 55 -4.50 -32.10 -0.86
CA PRO A 55 -3.79 -33.36 -0.93
C PRO A 55 -4.78 -34.53 -0.89
N MET A 56 -4.60 -35.47 -1.80
CA MET A 56 -5.28 -36.75 -1.83
C MET A 56 -4.60 -37.75 -0.89
N ARG A 57 -5.26 -38.89 -0.63
CA ARG A 57 -4.73 -39.96 0.24
C ARG A 57 -3.39 -40.52 -0.24
N ASP A 58 -3.20 -40.54 -1.55
CA ASP A 58 -1.99 -40.94 -2.27
C ASP A 58 -0.93 -39.82 -2.37
N GLY A 59 -1.20 -38.63 -1.81
CA GLY A 59 -0.26 -37.51 -1.76
C GLY A 59 -0.28 -36.60 -3.01
N VAL A 60 -1.04 -36.96 -4.04
CA VAL A 60 -1.26 -36.11 -5.22
C VAL A 60 -2.05 -34.87 -4.81
N LYS A 61 -1.68 -33.70 -5.31
CA LYS A 61 -2.38 -32.44 -5.01
C LYS A 61 -3.28 -32.06 -6.18
N LEU A 62 -4.56 -31.84 -5.89
CA LEU A 62 -5.51 -31.29 -6.83
C LEU A 62 -5.67 -29.80 -6.57
N TYR A 63 -5.75 -29.03 -7.66
CA TYR A 63 -6.07 -27.60 -7.60
C TYR A 63 -7.55 -27.38 -7.29
#